data_AF-A0A379T1M4-F1
#
_entry.id   AF-A0A379T1M4-F1
#
_cell.length_a   1.000
_cell.length_b   1.000
_cell.length_c   1.000
_cell.angle_alpha   90.00
_cell.angle_beta   90.00
_cell.angle_gamma   90.00
#
_symmetry.space_group_name_H-M   'P 1'
#
loop_
_entity.id
_entity.type
_entity.pdbx_description
1 polymer ?
#
loop_
_entity_poly.entity_id
_entity_poly.type
_entity_poly.pdbx_seq_one_letter_code
_entity_poly.pdbx_strand_id
1 'polypeptide(L)'
;MVSVAWASASTFRGGDKRGGANGARLALAPQRDWDVNAVAARVLPVLEELQKTTNKASLADIIVLAGVVGIEQAAAAAGVSISVPFAPGRVDARQDQTDIEMFSLLEPIADGFRNYRARLDVSTTESLLIDKAQQLTLTAPEMTVLVGGMRVLGTNFDGSQNGVFTDRPGVLSTDFFANLLDMRYEWKPTDDANELFEGRDRLTGEVKYTATRADLVFGSNSVLRALAEVYACSDAHEKFVKDFVAAWVKVMNLDRFDLL
;
A
#
# COMPACT_ATOMS: atom_id res chain seq x y z
N MET A 1 -7.76 -0.18 -8.65
CA MET A 1 -6.54 -0.13 -9.49
C MET A 1 -5.28 -0.22 -8.65
N VAL A 2 -5.01 0.74 -7.77
CA VAL A 2 -3.82 0.71 -6.90
C VAL A 2 -3.80 -0.53 -5.98
N SER A 3 -4.92 -0.88 -5.34
CA SER A 3 -4.98 -2.04 -4.43
C SER A 3 -4.65 -3.38 -5.09
N VAL A 4 -5.08 -3.61 -6.34
CA VAL A 4 -4.81 -4.88 -7.05
C VAL A 4 -3.34 -4.98 -7.49
N ALA A 5 -2.74 -3.87 -7.92
CA ALA A 5 -1.31 -3.83 -8.24
C ALA A 5 -0.44 -4.07 -6.99
N TRP A 6 -0.77 -3.41 -5.86
CA TRP A 6 -0.08 -3.62 -4.59
C TRP A 6 -0.23 -5.05 -4.08
N ALA A 7 -1.45 -5.61 -4.12
CA ALA A 7 -1.70 -7.00 -3.70
C ALA A 7 -0.85 -8.00 -4.48
N SER A 8 -0.59 -7.74 -5.76
CA SER A 8 0.25 -8.57 -6.62
C SER A 8 1.73 -8.45 -6.26
N ALA A 9 2.27 -7.22 -6.26
CA ALA A 9 3.71 -6.99 -6.09
C ALA A 9 4.20 -7.18 -4.65
N SER A 10 3.38 -6.87 -3.64
CA SER A 10 3.81 -6.84 -2.24
C SER A 10 4.06 -8.22 -1.63
N THR A 11 3.84 -9.31 -2.36
CA THR A 11 4.24 -10.66 -1.92
C THR A 11 5.74 -10.90 -1.97
N PHE A 12 6.50 -10.03 -2.66
CA PHE A 12 7.95 -10.16 -2.76
C PHE A 12 8.64 -10.08 -1.39
N ARG A 13 9.68 -10.89 -1.21
CA ARG A 13 10.60 -10.80 -0.07
C ARG A 13 12.06 -10.93 -0.52
N GLY A 14 12.88 -9.92 -0.18
CA GLY A 14 14.26 -9.81 -0.63
C GLY A 14 15.20 -10.90 -0.08
N GLY A 15 14.84 -11.53 1.04
CA GLY A 15 15.65 -12.57 1.68
C GLY A 15 15.91 -13.78 0.78
N ASP A 16 14.84 -14.38 0.25
CA ASP A 16 14.92 -15.53 -0.66
C ASP A 16 14.44 -15.24 -2.09
N LYS A 17 14.08 -13.98 -2.39
CA LYS A 17 13.66 -13.47 -3.70
C LYS A 17 12.38 -14.12 -4.23
N ARG A 18 11.54 -14.68 -3.37
CA ARG A 18 10.21 -15.22 -3.75
C ARG A 18 9.14 -14.13 -3.74
N GLY A 19 8.04 -14.39 -4.43
CA GLY A 19 6.91 -13.47 -4.58
C GLY A 19 7.12 -12.45 -5.70
N GLY A 20 6.30 -11.41 -5.71
CA GLY A 20 6.28 -10.37 -6.74
C GLY A 20 5.11 -10.49 -7.71
N ALA A 21 5.04 -9.54 -8.64
CA ALA A 21 3.91 -9.39 -9.57
C ALA A 21 4.03 -10.27 -10.83
N ASN A 22 5.23 -10.72 -11.18
CA ASN A 22 5.48 -11.60 -12.32
C ASN A 22 4.89 -13.00 -12.06
N GLY A 23 4.21 -13.54 -13.07
CA GLY A 23 3.45 -14.78 -12.95
C GLY A 23 1.97 -14.58 -12.64
N ALA A 24 1.49 -13.36 -12.38
CA ALA A 24 0.09 -13.07 -12.05
C ALA A 24 -0.52 -13.99 -10.97
N ARG A 25 0.29 -14.44 -10.00
CA ARG A 25 -0.13 -15.46 -9.02
C ARG A 25 -1.25 -14.99 -8.08
N LEU A 26 -1.49 -13.69 -8.03
CA LEU A 26 -2.68 -13.11 -7.40
C LEU A 26 -3.99 -13.67 -7.98
N ALA A 27 -4.00 -14.07 -9.26
CA ALA A 27 -5.17 -14.67 -9.91
C ALA A 27 -5.32 -16.19 -9.69
N LEU A 28 -4.34 -16.82 -9.04
CA LEU A 28 -4.25 -18.25 -8.79
C LEU A 28 -4.45 -18.57 -7.30
N ALA A 29 -4.71 -19.84 -7.00
CA ALA A 29 -4.68 -20.32 -5.63
C ALA A 29 -3.23 -20.38 -5.11
N PRO A 30 -2.96 -20.02 -3.83
CA PRO A 30 -3.94 -19.61 -2.81
C PRO A 30 -4.20 -18.09 -2.74
N GLN A 31 -3.42 -17.26 -3.45
CA GLN A 31 -3.40 -15.81 -3.21
C GLN A 31 -4.73 -15.11 -3.50
N ARG A 32 -5.50 -15.63 -4.47
CA ARG A 32 -6.82 -15.10 -4.82
C ARG A 32 -7.79 -15.13 -3.63
N ASP A 33 -7.62 -16.09 -2.73
CA ASP A 33 -8.54 -16.37 -1.63
C ASP A 33 -8.04 -15.86 -0.27
N TRP A 34 -6.88 -15.21 -0.21
CA TRP A 34 -6.38 -14.60 1.03
C TRP A 34 -7.28 -13.46 1.50
N ASP A 35 -7.53 -13.39 2.82
CA ASP A 35 -8.38 -12.37 3.44
C ASP A 35 -7.96 -10.94 3.06
N VAL A 36 -6.65 -10.67 3.11
CA VAL A 36 -6.07 -9.36 2.76
C VAL A 36 -6.29 -8.96 1.29
N ASN A 37 -6.60 -9.93 0.43
CA ASN A 37 -6.78 -9.74 -1.01
C ASN A 37 -8.25 -9.66 -1.43
N ALA A 38 -9.21 -9.68 -0.51
CA ALA A 38 -10.64 -9.67 -0.82
C ALA A 38 -11.05 -8.53 -1.78
N VAL A 39 -10.51 -7.31 -1.62
CA VAL A 39 -10.75 -6.20 -2.56
C VAL A 39 -10.13 -6.47 -3.93
N ALA A 40 -8.88 -6.96 -3.97
CA ALA A 40 -8.19 -7.24 -5.22
C ALA A 40 -8.87 -8.36 -6.02
N ALA A 41 -9.33 -9.41 -5.34
CA ALA A 41 -10.05 -10.53 -5.91
C ALA A 41 -11.34 -10.11 -6.65
N ARG A 42 -12.04 -9.09 -6.15
CA ARG A 42 -13.23 -8.52 -6.81
C ARG A 42 -12.92 -7.79 -8.13
N VAL A 43 -11.70 -7.29 -8.29
CA VAL A 43 -11.28 -6.50 -9.47
C VAL A 43 -10.69 -7.39 -10.56
N LEU A 44 -10.10 -8.55 -10.20
CA LEU A 44 -9.46 -9.46 -11.15
C LEU A 44 -10.34 -9.86 -12.34
N PRO A 45 -11.64 -10.21 -12.19
CA PRO A 45 -12.47 -10.60 -13.33
C PRO A 45 -12.53 -9.56 -14.44
N VAL A 46 -12.53 -8.26 -14.09
CA VAL A 46 -12.54 -7.16 -15.05
C VAL A 46 -11.20 -7.09 -15.81
N LEU A 47 -10.09 -7.31 -15.12
CA LEU A 47 -8.76 -7.33 -15.74
C LEU A 47 -8.56 -8.59 -16.61
N GLU A 48 -9.08 -9.74 -16.18
CA GLU A 48 -9.10 -10.99 -16.96
C GLU A 48 -9.92 -10.83 -18.25
N GLU A 49 -11.07 -10.15 -18.19
CA GLU A 49 -11.88 -9.83 -19.37
C GLU A 49 -11.16 -8.85 -20.31
N LEU A 50 -10.53 -7.81 -19.77
CA LEU A 50 -9.73 -6.86 -20.54
C LEU A 50 -8.55 -7.56 -21.23
N GLN A 51 -7.88 -8.49 -20.54
CA GLN A 51 -6.82 -9.31 -21.11
C GLN A 51 -7.34 -10.13 -22.29
N LYS A 52 -8.45 -10.86 -22.12
CA LYS A 52 -9.05 -11.69 -23.18
C LYS A 52 -9.45 -10.87 -24.39
N THR A 53 -10.03 -9.69 -24.16
CA THR A 53 -10.52 -8.81 -25.23
C THR A 53 -9.39 -8.16 -26.01
N THR A 54 -8.32 -7.72 -25.32
CA THR A 54 -7.19 -7.06 -25.97
C THR A 54 -6.21 -8.05 -26.58
N ASN A 55 -5.99 -9.19 -25.92
CA ASN A 55 -5.04 -10.26 -26.27
C ASN A 55 -3.63 -9.74 -26.67
N LYS A 56 -3.17 -8.67 -26.00
CA LYS A 56 -1.93 -7.94 -26.32
C LYS A 56 -0.88 -7.94 -25.21
N ALA A 57 -1.27 -8.29 -23.99
CA ALA A 57 -0.41 -8.28 -22.82
C ALA A 57 -0.80 -9.42 -21.86
N SER A 58 0.14 -9.82 -21.01
CA SER A 58 -0.14 -10.73 -19.90
C SER A 58 -1.04 -10.07 -18.86
N LEU A 59 -1.77 -10.87 -18.09
CA LEU A 59 -2.53 -10.39 -16.94
C LEU A 59 -1.60 -9.74 -15.91
N ALA A 60 -0.40 -10.30 -15.73
CA ALA A 60 0.63 -9.74 -14.85
C ALA A 60 0.97 -8.29 -15.22
N ASP A 61 1.20 -8.00 -16.50
CA ASP A 61 1.45 -6.64 -16.97
C ASP A 61 0.22 -5.74 -16.86
N ILE A 62 -0.98 -6.26 -17.16
CA ILE A 62 -2.24 -5.50 -17.03
C ILE A 62 -2.51 -5.10 -15.57
N ILE A 63 -2.24 -5.98 -14.61
CA ILE A 63 -2.39 -5.69 -13.17
C ILE A 63 -1.48 -4.53 -12.76
N VAL A 64 -0.20 -4.57 -13.15
CA VAL A 64 0.76 -3.50 -12.83
C VAL A 64 0.39 -2.20 -13.55
N LEU A 65 -0.01 -2.29 -14.82
CA LEU A 65 -0.44 -1.13 -15.61
C LEU A 65 -1.71 -0.48 -15.05
N ALA A 66 -2.64 -1.26 -14.49
CA ALA A 66 -3.79 -0.71 -13.78
C ALA A 66 -3.32 0.16 -12.59
N GLY A 67 -2.31 -0.30 -11.85
CA GLY A 67 -1.67 0.49 -10.78
C GLY A 67 -1.07 1.81 -11.28
N VAL A 68 -0.32 1.75 -12.38
CA VAL A 68 0.26 2.93 -13.08
C VAL A 68 -0.82 3.96 -13.38
N VAL A 69 -1.89 3.55 -14.07
CA VAL A 69 -3.02 4.44 -14.43
C VAL A 69 -3.67 5.04 -13.18
N GLY A 70 -3.87 4.23 -12.13
CA GLY A 70 -4.45 4.70 -10.88
C GLY A 70 -3.62 5.79 -10.20
N ILE A 71 -2.30 5.69 -10.24
CA ILE A 71 -1.40 6.68 -9.62
C ILE A 71 -1.30 7.94 -10.47
N GLU A 72 -1.19 7.81 -11.79
CA GLU A 72 -1.18 8.97 -12.70
C GLU A 72 -2.48 9.79 -12.57
N GLN A 73 -3.63 9.12 -12.49
CA GLN A 73 -4.92 9.78 -12.24
C GLN A 73 -4.95 10.49 -10.88
N ALA A 74 -4.47 9.84 -9.82
CA ALA A 74 -4.46 10.41 -8.48
C ALA A 74 -3.51 11.61 -8.35
N ALA A 75 -2.35 11.57 -9.01
CA ALA A 75 -1.39 12.67 -9.07
C ALA A 75 -1.95 13.85 -9.89
N ALA A 76 -2.58 13.56 -11.04
CA ALA A 76 -3.23 14.58 -11.86
C ALA A 76 -4.36 15.30 -11.10
N ALA A 77 -5.16 14.55 -10.33
CA ALA A 77 -6.19 15.12 -9.46
C ALA A 77 -5.61 16.00 -8.33
N ALA A 78 -4.34 15.77 -7.98
CA ALA A 78 -3.59 16.60 -7.04
C ALA A 78 -2.90 17.80 -7.71
N GLY A 79 -3.12 18.02 -9.02
CA GLY A 79 -2.50 19.09 -9.80
C GLY A 79 -1.05 18.82 -10.20
N VAL A 80 -0.56 17.58 -10.05
CA VAL A 80 0.80 17.19 -10.42
C VAL A 80 0.76 16.24 -11.61
N SER A 81 1.20 16.74 -12.77
CA SER A 81 1.36 15.89 -13.95
C SER A 81 2.67 15.11 -13.85
N ILE A 82 2.58 13.79 -13.69
CA ILE A 82 3.72 12.89 -13.63
C ILE A 82 3.41 11.64 -14.46
N SER A 83 4.42 11.12 -15.16
CA SER A 83 4.34 9.80 -15.78
C SER A 83 4.97 8.77 -14.85
N VAL A 84 4.29 7.65 -14.66
CA VAL A 84 4.76 6.55 -13.83
C VAL A 84 5.44 5.52 -14.76
N PRO A 85 6.77 5.31 -14.62
CA PRO A 85 7.49 4.32 -15.42
C PRO A 85 6.85 2.93 -15.39
N PHE A 86 6.67 2.35 -16.57
CA PHE A 86 6.15 1.00 -16.75
C PHE A 86 7.10 0.18 -17.62
N ALA A 87 7.51 -0.98 -17.10
CA ALA A 87 8.32 -1.94 -17.84
C ALA A 87 7.46 -3.17 -18.16
N PRO A 88 7.12 -3.44 -19.45
CA PRO A 88 6.39 -4.64 -19.84
C PRO A 88 7.29 -5.88 -19.77
N GLY A 89 6.73 -7.04 -20.07
CA GLY A 89 7.45 -8.31 -20.22
C GLY A 89 7.18 -9.32 -19.10
N ARG A 90 6.27 -9.02 -18.15
CA ARG A 90 5.81 -10.05 -17.20
C ARG A 90 5.01 -11.11 -17.94
N VAL A 91 5.00 -12.31 -17.40
CA VAL A 91 4.26 -13.46 -17.96
C VAL A 91 3.24 -13.98 -16.96
N ASP A 92 2.25 -14.71 -17.45
CA ASP A 92 1.25 -15.38 -16.60
C ASP A 92 1.72 -16.80 -16.29
N ALA A 93 1.83 -17.13 -15.01
CA ALA A 93 2.08 -18.49 -14.57
C ALA A 93 0.78 -19.29 -14.62
N ARG A 94 0.91 -20.61 -14.67
CA ARG A 94 -0.24 -21.53 -14.57
C ARG A 94 -0.36 -22.10 -13.15
N GLN A 95 -1.52 -22.67 -12.84
CA GLN A 95 -1.75 -23.29 -11.53
C GLN A 95 -0.82 -24.50 -11.29
N ASP A 96 -0.49 -25.28 -12.33
CA ASP A 96 0.48 -26.40 -12.26
C ASP A 96 1.93 -25.93 -11.97
N GLN A 97 2.19 -24.63 -12.10
CA GLN A 97 3.47 -23.99 -11.78
C GLN A 97 3.43 -23.24 -10.44
N THR A 98 2.38 -23.46 -9.65
CA THR A 98 2.11 -22.77 -8.38
C THR A 98 1.75 -23.79 -7.31
N ASP A 99 2.76 -24.20 -6.54
CA ASP A 99 2.60 -25.06 -5.37
C ASP A 99 1.90 -24.29 -4.24
N ILE A 100 0.68 -24.72 -3.92
CA ILE A 100 -0.19 -24.04 -2.95
C ILE A 100 0.45 -23.98 -1.55
N GLU A 101 1.07 -25.08 -1.09
CA GLU A 101 1.68 -25.14 0.23
C GLU A 101 2.86 -24.17 0.31
N MET A 102 3.68 -24.15 -0.75
CA MET A 102 4.82 -23.24 -0.83
C MET A 102 4.41 -21.77 -0.91
N PHE A 103 3.28 -21.45 -1.55
CA PHE A 103 2.78 -20.09 -1.65
C PHE A 103 2.04 -19.62 -0.40
N SER A 104 1.47 -20.53 0.39
CA SER A 104 0.83 -20.19 1.68
C SER A 104 1.83 -19.58 2.67
N LEU A 105 3.13 -19.91 2.55
CA LEU A 105 4.22 -19.28 3.32
C LEU A 105 4.48 -17.80 2.97
N LEU A 106 3.83 -17.27 1.94
CA LEU A 106 3.90 -15.86 1.54
C LEU A 106 2.67 -15.07 2.00
N GLU A 107 1.68 -15.71 2.63
CA GLU A 107 0.51 -15.01 3.15
C GLU A 107 0.94 -14.06 4.28
N PRO A 108 0.64 -12.75 4.18
CA PRO A 108 1.10 -11.79 5.16
C PRO A 108 0.30 -11.93 6.46
N ILE A 109 0.99 -12.08 7.59
CA ILE A 109 0.36 -11.96 8.91
C ILE A 109 -0.01 -10.51 9.27
N ALA A 110 0.60 -9.54 8.59
CA ALA A 110 0.25 -8.13 8.61
C ALA A 110 0.73 -7.45 7.33
N ASP A 111 -0.03 -6.45 6.88
CA ASP A 111 0.34 -5.54 5.80
C ASP A 111 -0.07 -4.12 6.20
N GLY A 112 0.83 -3.42 6.90
CA GLY A 112 0.59 -2.06 7.36
C GLY A 112 0.38 -1.05 6.23
N PHE A 113 0.83 -1.34 5.00
CA PHE A 113 0.56 -0.48 3.84
C PHE A 113 -0.91 -0.51 3.44
N ARG A 114 -1.63 -1.60 3.72
CA ARG A 114 -3.09 -1.74 3.53
C ARG A 114 -3.89 -1.75 4.83
N ASN A 115 -3.27 -1.35 5.94
CA ASN A 115 -3.86 -1.33 7.28
C ASN A 115 -4.46 -2.68 7.72
N TYR A 116 -3.74 -3.77 7.43
CA TYR A 116 -4.18 -5.14 7.72
C TYR A 116 -3.31 -5.81 8.77
N ARG A 117 -3.94 -6.54 9.71
CA ARG A 117 -3.26 -7.42 10.65
C ARG A 117 -4.14 -8.62 10.98
N ALA A 118 -3.62 -9.82 10.71
CA ALA A 118 -4.36 -11.08 10.88
C ALA A 118 -4.33 -11.58 12.33
N ARG A 119 -3.22 -11.36 13.04
CA ARG A 119 -2.97 -11.92 14.37
C ARG A 119 -2.37 -10.90 15.33
N LEU A 120 -2.87 -10.89 16.56
CA LEU A 120 -2.49 -9.93 17.61
C LEU A 120 -1.38 -10.44 18.56
N ASP A 121 -1.10 -11.75 18.53
CA ASP A 121 -0.25 -12.48 19.49
C ASP A 121 1.22 -12.63 19.06
N VAL A 122 1.62 -12.07 17.92
CA VAL A 122 2.96 -12.27 17.34
C VAL A 122 3.97 -11.20 17.73
N SER A 123 3.69 -9.94 17.41
CA SER A 123 4.54 -8.76 17.64
C SER A 123 3.70 -7.51 17.48
N THR A 124 4.19 -6.32 17.84
CA THR A 124 3.43 -5.07 17.65
C THR A 124 3.21 -4.77 16.18
N THR A 125 2.09 -4.09 15.87
CA THR A 125 1.72 -3.72 14.50
C THR A 125 2.82 -2.92 13.79
N GLU A 126 3.42 -1.95 14.47
CA GLU A 126 4.51 -1.14 13.94
C GLU A 126 5.79 -1.95 13.69
N SER A 127 6.12 -2.93 14.54
CA SER A 127 7.26 -3.82 14.29
C SER A 127 7.03 -4.68 13.05
N LEU A 128 5.81 -5.17 12.83
CA LEU A 128 5.45 -5.92 11.63
C LEU A 128 5.44 -5.05 10.36
N LEU A 129 5.10 -3.76 10.48
CA LEU A 129 5.26 -2.80 9.37
C LEU A 129 6.74 -2.64 8.99
N ILE A 130 7.63 -2.47 9.95
CA ILE A 130 9.08 -2.39 9.69
C ILE A 130 9.60 -3.69 9.06
N ASP A 131 9.19 -4.85 9.58
CA ASP A 131 9.55 -6.16 9.01
C ASP A 131 9.08 -6.28 7.55
N LYS A 132 7.83 -5.89 7.26
CA LYS A 132 7.31 -5.91 5.89
C LYS A 132 8.07 -4.96 4.96
N ALA A 133 8.40 -3.76 5.43
CA ALA A 133 9.20 -2.81 4.68
C ALA A 133 10.60 -3.34 4.38
N GLN A 134 11.22 -4.03 5.34
CA GLN A 134 12.51 -4.68 5.18
C GLN A 134 12.46 -5.80 4.14
N GLN A 135 11.41 -6.64 4.15
CA GLN A 135 11.19 -7.67 3.13
C GLN A 135 11.07 -7.06 1.72
N LEU A 136 10.45 -5.87 1.61
CA LEU A 136 10.33 -5.13 0.35
C LEU A 136 11.58 -4.29 0.01
N THR A 137 12.67 -4.42 0.78
CA THR A 137 13.94 -3.68 0.61
C THR A 137 13.80 -2.15 0.68
N LEU A 138 12.79 -1.67 1.40
CA LEU A 138 12.48 -0.26 1.54
C LEU A 138 13.34 0.39 2.63
N THR A 139 13.72 1.64 2.38
CA THR A 139 14.26 2.55 3.38
C THR A 139 13.14 3.18 4.20
N ALA A 140 13.47 3.79 5.34
CA ALA A 140 12.48 4.49 6.16
C ALA A 140 11.74 5.63 5.40
N PRO A 141 12.41 6.47 4.58
CA PRO A 141 11.71 7.45 3.74
C PRO A 141 10.75 6.82 2.72
N GLU A 142 11.18 5.76 2.03
CA GLU A 142 10.33 5.05 1.05
C GLU A 142 9.10 4.41 1.73
N MET A 143 9.28 3.80 2.90
CA MET A 143 8.17 3.28 3.69
C MET A 143 7.21 4.40 4.10
N THR A 144 7.75 5.53 4.58
CA THR A 144 6.97 6.69 5.01
C THR A 144 6.10 7.23 3.89
N VAL A 145 6.71 7.51 2.73
CA VAL A 145 5.98 8.06 1.58
C VAL A 145 4.92 7.09 1.07
N LEU A 146 5.24 5.78 1.02
CA LEU A 146 4.28 4.76 0.59
C LEU A 146 3.09 4.66 1.54
N VAL A 147 3.29 4.62 2.86
CA VAL A 147 2.16 4.56 3.81
C VAL A 147 1.26 5.78 3.65
N GLY A 148 1.83 6.99 3.66
CA GLY A 148 1.05 8.22 3.51
C GLY A 148 0.24 8.27 2.22
N GLY A 149 0.86 7.92 1.09
CA GLY A 149 0.18 7.86 -0.21
C GLY A 149 -0.90 6.78 -0.26
N MET A 150 -0.62 5.58 0.23
CA MET A 150 -1.58 4.47 0.24
C MET A 150 -2.84 4.80 1.06
N ARG A 151 -2.70 5.59 2.14
CA ARG A 151 -3.83 6.08 2.93
C ARG A 151 -4.72 7.05 2.17
N VAL A 152 -4.16 8.12 1.59
CA VAL A 152 -4.97 9.10 0.84
C VAL A 152 -5.58 8.51 -0.43
N LEU A 153 -4.97 7.45 -0.99
CA LEU A 153 -5.53 6.68 -2.10
C LEU A 153 -6.66 5.72 -1.69
N GLY A 154 -6.94 5.57 -0.39
CA GLY A 154 -8.03 4.74 0.12
C GLY A 154 -7.82 3.25 -0.14
N THR A 155 -6.59 2.76 0.01
CA THR A 155 -6.20 1.38 -0.38
C THR A 155 -6.26 0.36 0.75
N ASN A 156 -6.93 0.69 1.87
CA ASN A 156 -7.11 -0.23 2.99
C ASN A 156 -7.78 -1.54 2.53
N PHE A 157 -7.36 -2.66 3.12
CA PHE A 157 -7.70 -4.01 2.63
C PHE A 157 -9.21 -4.30 2.63
N ASP A 158 -9.95 -3.67 3.55
CA ASP A 158 -11.39 -3.80 3.76
C ASP A 158 -12.19 -2.55 3.36
N GLY A 159 -11.52 -1.49 2.90
CA GLY A 159 -12.13 -0.19 2.62
C GLY A 159 -12.44 0.66 3.86
N SER A 160 -11.93 0.28 5.04
CA SER A 160 -12.04 1.08 6.26
C SER A 160 -11.41 2.47 6.09
N GLN A 161 -11.85 3.42 6.93
CA GLN A 161 -11.34 4.80 6.94
C GLN A 161 -10.17 5.01 7.90
N ASN A 162 -9.64 3.93 8.48
CA ASN A 162 -8.52 3.98 9.41
C ASN A 162 -7.28 4.56 8.71
N GLY A 163 -6.75 5.67 9.22
CA GLY A 163 -5.59 6.35 8.65
C GLY A 163 -5.89 7.21 7.42
N VAL A 164 -7.13 7.25 6.91
CA VAL A 164 -7.50 8.03 5.72
C VAL A 164 -7.75 9.49 6.13
N PHE A 165 -6.68 10.21 6.42
CA PHE A 165 -6.75 11.59 6.90
C PHE A 165 -6.83 12.58 5.73
N THR A 166 -7.92 12.51 4.97
CA THR A 166 -8.21 13.43 3.87
C THR A 166 -9.71 13.47 3.61
N ASP A 167 -10.22 14.61 3.17
CA ASP A 167 -11.58 14.74 2.66
C ASP A 167 -11.65 14.50 1.13
N ARG A 168 -10.52 14.16 0.49
CA ARG A 168 -10.41 13.87 -0.96
C ARG A 168 -9.77 12.51 -1.26
N PRO A 169 -10.35 11.38 -0.82
CA PRO A 169 -9.81 10.05 -1.14
C PRO A 169 -9.61 9.84 -2.65
N GLY A 170 -8.48 9.24 -3.03
CA GLY A 170 -8.07 9.04 -4.42
C GLY A 170 -7.23 10.18 -5.01
N VAL A 171 -6.98 11.26 -4.24
CA VAL A 171 -6.06 12.33 -4.62
C VAL A 171 -4.71 12.13 -3.92
N LEU A 172 -3.62 12.04 -4.68
CA LEU A 172 -2.28 11.81 -4.13
C LEU A 172 -1.72 13.11 -3.53
N SER A 173 -1.98 13.33 -2.25
CA SER A 173 -1.66 14.56 -1.51
C SER A 173 -0.91 14.27 -0.21
N THR A 174 -0.36 15.32 0.39
CA THR A 174 0.32 15.28 1.70
C THR A 174 -0.64 15.28 2.89
N ASP A 175 -1.96 15.23 2.64
CA ASP A 175 -3.03 15.37 3.65
C ASP A 175 -2.84 14.40 4.84
N PHE A 176 -2.36 13.18 4.60
CA PHE A 176 -2.05 12.22 5.66
C PHE A 176 -1.09 12.82 6.72
N PHE A 177 0.04 13.38 6.29
CA PHE A 177 1.05 13.90 7.21
C PHE A 177 0.60 15.21 7.85
N ALA A 178 -0.02 16.11 7.08
CA ALA A 178 -0.52 17.37 7.57
C ALA A 178 -1.55 17.15 8.70
N ASN A 179 -2.51 16.25 8.51
CA ASN A 179 -3.54 15.96 9.51
C ASN A 179 -3.03 15.10 10.68
N LEU A 180 -2.08 14.18 10.45
CA LEU A 180 -1.46 13.39 11.52
C LEU A 180 -0.69 14.27 12.52
N LEU A 181 0.00 15.29 12.01
CA LEU A 181 0.84 16.18 12.82
C LEU A 181 0.09 17.42 13.34
N ASP A 182 -1.16 17.61 12.94
CA ASP A 182 -1.99 18.70 13.43
C ASP A 182 -2.31 18.51 14.92
N MET A 183 -1.81 19.43 15.74
CA MET A 183 -2.02 19.44 17.18
C MET A 183 -3.47 19.71 17.58
N ARG A 184 -4.34 20.11 16.63
CA ARG A 184 -5.79 20.22 16.82
C ARG A 184 -6.42 18.91 17.28
N TYR A 185 -5.88 17.77 16.85
CA TYR A 185 -6.44 16.46 17.17
C TYR A 185 -5.69 15.79 18.32
N GLU A 186 -6.45 15.20 19.24
CA GLU A 186 -5.96 14.33 20.31
C GLU A 186 -6.31 12.88 19.99
N TRP A 187 -5.32 11.99 20.09
CA TRP A 187 -5.48 10.57 19.81
C TRP A 187 -5.70 9.80 21.11
N LYS A 188 -6.78 9.00 21.16
CA LYS A 188 -7.08 8.12 22.31
C LYS A 188 -7.42 6.71 21.82
N PRO A 189 -6.95 5.66 22.52
CA PRO A 189 -7.34 4.29 22.20
C PRO A 189 -8.85 4.11 22.43
N THR A 190 -9.46 3.28 21.60
CA THR A 190 -10.89 2.93 21.71
C THR A 190 -11.15 1.85 22.76
N ASP A 191 -10.15 1.01 23.03
CA ASP A 191 -10.20 -0.09 23.99
C ASP A 191 -8.80 -0.40 24.56
N ASP A 192 -8.74 -1.38 25.48
CA ASP A 192 -7.49 -1.82 26.13
C ASP A 192 -6.54 -2.56 25.18
N ALA A 193 -7.01 -3.01 24.00
CA ALA A 193 -6.16 -3.65 23.02
C ALA A 193 -5.20 -2.66 22.34
N ASN A 194 -5.51 -1.35 22.37
CA ASN A 194 -4.65 -0.28 21.86
C ASN A 194 -4.21 -0.48 20.39
N GLU A 195 -5.11 -1.05 19.56
CA GLU A 195 -4.91 -1.24 18.13
C GLU A 195 -5.70 -0.25 17.27
N LEU A 196 -6.80 0.30 17.81
CA LEU A 196 -7.65 1.30 17.16
C LEU A 196 -7.77 2.54 18.03
N PHE A 197 -7.63 3.70 17.39
CA PHE A 197 -7.58 5.01 18.04
C PHE A 197 -8.55 5.98 17.36
N GLU A 198 -9.13 6.88 18.15
CA GLU A 198 -9.90 8.01 17.67
C GLU A 198 -9.10 9.30 17.79
N GLY A 199 -9.03 10.06 16.70
CA GLY A 199 -8.53 11.42 16.65
C GLY A 199 -9.68 12.39 16.87
N ARG A 200 -9.74 13.00 18.04
CA ARG A 200 -10.80 13.94 18.44
C ARG A 200 -10.31 15.38 18.38
N ASP A 201 -11.16 16.28 17.92
CA ASP A 201 -10.90 17.71 18.02
C ASP A 201 -10.77 18.10 19.50
N ARG A 202 -9.69 18.78 19.88
CA ARG A 202 -9.40 19.14 21.27
C ARG A 202 -10.39 20.13 21.88
N LEU A 203 -11.07 20.94 21.07
CA LEU A 203 -12.01 21.96 21.53
C LEU A 203 -13.43 21.40 21.60
N THR A 204 -13.87 20.67 20.58
CA THR A 204 -15.25 20.16 20.50
C THR A 204 -15.42 18.75 21.05
N GLY A 205 -14.34 17.96 21.08
CA GLY A 205 -14.36 16.54 21.45
C GLY A 205 -14.91 15.61 20.36
N GLU A 206 -15.31 16.16 19.20
CA GLU A 206 -15.85 15.40 18.08
C GLU A 206 -14.77 14.50 17.45
N VAL A 207 -15.15 13.27 17.12
CA VAL A 207 -14.26 12.34 16.41
C VAL A 207 -14.15 12.80 14.95
N LYS A 208 -12.95 13.18 14.53
CA LYS A 208 -12.66 13.53 13.13
C LYS A 208 -12.07 12.36 12.35
N TYR A 209 -11.17 11.59 12.97
CA TYR A 209 -10.46 10.49 12.31
C TYR A 209 -10.40 9.24 13.20
N THR A 210 -10.18 8.10 12.55
CA THR A 210 -9.80 6.83 13.19
C THR A 210 -8.48 6.36 12.61
N ALA A 211 -7.68 5.64 13.40
CA ALA A 211 -6.34 5.23 13.02
C ALA A 211 -5.91 3.97 13.75
N THR A 212 -4.97 3.24 13.17
CA THR A 212 -4.30 2.13 13.85
C THR A 212 -2.89 2.53 14.29
N ARG A 213 -2.21 1.62 14.99
CA ARG A 213 -0.79 1.76 15.32
C ARG A 213 0.10 1.93 14.09
N ALA A 214 -0.25 1.33 12.94
CA ALA A 214 0.50 1.47 11.69
C ALA A 214 0.46 2.90 11.14
N ASP A 215 -0.56 3.67 11.51
CA ASP A 215 -0.71 5.07 11.13
C ASP A 215 0.00 5.99 12.13
N LEU A 216 -0.28 5.78 13.42
CA LEU A 216 0.18 6.68 14.49
C LEU A 216 1.67 6.57 14.80
N VAL A 217 2.34 5.48 14.41
CA VAL A 217 3.79 5.34 14.61
C VAL A 217 4.56 6.48 13.93
N PHE A 218 4.06 7.01 12.81
CA PHE A 218 4.65 8.15 12.09
C PHE A 218 4.52 9.50 12.83
N GLY A 219 3.63 9.59 13.82
CA GLY A 219 3.52 10.75 14.71
C GLY A 219 4.25 10.57 16.05
N SER A 220 4.68 9.34 16.36
CA SER A 220 5.19 8.93 17.68
C SER A 220 6.70 8.63 17.70
N ASN A 221 7.19 7.81 16.76
CA ASN A 221 8.62 7.50 16.70
C ASN A 221 9.38 8.74 16.20
N SER A 222 10.42 9.18 16.91
CA SER A 222 11.11 10.45 16.60
C SER A 222 11.71 10.49 15.20
N VAL A 223 12.26 9.38 14.70
CA VAL A 223 12.84 9.30 13.36
C VAL A 223 11.75 9.34 12.29
N LEU A 224 10.69 8.53 12.45
CA LEU A 224 9.57 8.53 11.49
C LEU A 224 8.80 9.85 11.50
N ARG A 225 8.69 10.50 12.67
CA ARG A 225 8.09 11.82 12.80
C ARG A 225 8.89 12.88 12.04
N ALA A 226 10.22 12.88 12.15
CA ALA A 226 11.05 13.79 11.37
C ALA A 226 10.84 13.62 9.86
N LEU A 227 10.62 12.39 9.38
CA LEU A 227 10.29 12.12 7.98
C LEU A 227 8.87 12.58 7.61
N ALA A 228 7.90 12.38 8.49
CA ALA A 228 6.53 12.87 8.31
C ALA A 228 6.48 14.40 8.23
N GLU A 229 7.27 15.09 9.06
CA GLU A 229 7.37 16.55 9.06
C GLU A 229 7.86 17.09 7.71
N VAL A 230 8.85 16.44 7.08
CA VAL A 230 9.29 16.80 5.72
C VAL A 230 8.14 16.77 4.71
N TYR A 231 7.29 15.76 4.75
CA TYR A 231 6.16 15.64 3.83
C TYR A 231 4.93 16.46 4.25
N ALA A 232 4.85 16.94 5.50
CA ALA A 232 3.79 17.83 5.96
C ALA A 232 4.05 19.31 5.63
N CYS A 233 5.29 19.68 5.25
CA CYS A 233 5.61 21.04 4.84
C CYS A 233 4.81 21.51 3.62
N SER A 234 4.48 22.80 3.57
CA SER A 234 3.65 23.39 2.51
C SER A 234 4.27 23.33 1.11
N ASP A 235 5.59 23.19 1.02
CA ASP A 235 6.36 23.09 -0.22
C ASP A 235 6.66 21.64 -0.63
N ALA A 236 6.20 20.65 0.13
CA ALA A 236 6.54 19.24 -0.07
C ALA A 236 5.66 18.52 -1.10
N HIS A 237 4.61 19.15 -1.63
CA HIS A 237 3.60 18.48 -2.46
C HIS A 237 4.18 17.76 -3.68
N GLU A 238 4.97 18.47 -4.51
CA GLU A 238 5.56 17.88 -5.71
C GLU A 238 6.64 16.84 -5.35
N LYS A 239 7.39 17.07 -4.27
CA LYS A 239 8.39 16.12 -3.75
C LYS A 239 7.72 14.82 -3.30
N PHE A 240 6.63 14.92 -2.55
CA PHE A 240 5.86 13.78 -2.08
C PHE A 240 5.37 12.91 -3.23
N VAL A 241 4.79 13.51 -4.27
CA VAL A 241 4.32 12.77 -5.46
C VAL A 241 5.48 12.06 -6.15
N LYS A 242 6.61 12.74 -6.36
CA LYS A 242 7.80 12.14 -7.01
C LYS A 242 8.38 10.99 -6.19
N ASP A 243 8.54 11.18 -4.89
CA ASP A 243 9.07 10.17 -3.98
C ASP A 243 8.13 8.95 -3.87
N PHE A 244 6.81 9.19 -3.83
CA PHE A 244 5.80 8.12 -3.84
C PHE A 244 5.89 7.30 -5.12
N VAL A 245 5.93 7.97 -6.29
CA VAL A 245 6.05 7.30 -7.59
C VAL A 245 7.34 6.50 -7.68
N ALA A 246 8.46 7.04 -7.21
CA ALA A 246 9.74 6.34 -7.21
C ALA A 246 9.69 5.06 -6.34
N ALA A 247 9.17 5.18 -5.12
CA ALA A 247 9.02 4.04 -4.21
C ALA A 247 8.03 2.99 -4.75
N TRP A 248 6.93 3.44 -5.37
CA TRP A 248 5.96 2.55 -6.03
C TRP A 248 6.61 1.76 -7.16
N VAL A 249 7.30 2.44 -8.08
CA VAL A 249 7.98 1.82 -9.23
C VAL A 249 9.05 0.83 -8.76
N LYS A 250 9.76 1.14 -7.68
CA LYS A 250 10.69 0.19 -7.05
C LYS A 250 9.97 -1.10 -6.65
N VAL A 251 8.88 -1.02 -5.89
CA VAL A 251 8.13 -2.21 -5.44
C VAL A 251 7.57 -3.01 -6.61
N MET A 252 7.04 -2.34 -7.64
CA MET A 252 6.51 -3.02 -8.84
C MET A 252 7.56 -3.82 -9.62
N ASN A 253 8.85 -3.53 -9.45
CA ASN A 253 9.95 -4.16 -10.20
C ASN A 253 10.90 -5.01 -9.34
N LEU A 254 10.56 -5.31 -8.07
CA LEU A 254 11.43 -6.08 -7.18
C LEU A 254 11.74 -7.51 -7.68
N ASP A 255 10.87 -8.09 -8.50
CA ASP A 255 11.01 -9.43 -9.07
C ASP A 255 11.42 -9.43 -10.56
N ARG A 256 11.74 -8.26 -11.13
CA ARG A 256 12.12 -8.10 -12.55
C ARG A 256 13.60 -8.38 -12.79
N PHE A 257 14.04 -9.55 -12.36
CA PHE A 257 15.41 -10.03 -12.58
C PHE A 257 15.73 -10.28 -14.05
N ASP A 258 14.71 -10.38 -14.91
CA ASP A 258 14.83 -10.48 -16.36
C ASP A 258 15.33 -9.18 -17.04
N LEU A 259 15.29 -8.05 -16.32
CA LEU A 259 15.73 -6.74 -16.81
C LEU A 259 17.13 -6.32 -16.30
N LEU A 260 17.77 -7.16 -15.48
CA LEU A 260 19.07 -6.89 -14.86
C LEU A 260 20.24 -7.44 -15.66
#